data_AF-A0A0E3QMI1-F1
#
_entry.id   AF-A0A0E3QMI1-F1
#
_cell.length_a   1.000
_cell.length_b   1.000
_cell.length_c   1.000
_cell.angle_alpha   90.00
_cell.angle_beta   90.00
_cell.angle_gamma   90.00
#
_symmetry.space_group_name_H-M   'P 1'
#
loop_
_entity.id
_entity.type
_entity.pdbx_description
1 polymer ?
#
loop_
_entity_poly.entity_id
_entity_poly.type
_entity_poly.pdbx_seq_one_letter_code
_entity_poly.pdbx_strand_id
1 'polypeptide(L)'
;MHSCIKLLETSVKRYEESRNIFTPRSLDYARATMNMGDALQKLANLGINEKDYLETAVRLYDEAREILSPISSDYALVTMNQGNALQRLAELRISNLPYVINSKTVNAKISLLTPVNSVSSSIELDFEKERSLQSFRDEIICKLDVQDTKINRIEESVSNSNKVLSKISIDCNSIKSRVEKGFEGNETELKKLQHQLDYVNYNLEDLMQISNKVSGKEAECLRKFISQFSELTNSGKYDMINDFLEKIIQHETSLKEIIEKSDLPEKEKQNARSKISSFKKIPGLIKKKTKSFSVDVTKDVVVTLTSNEIIKLLAPVLTTAAFGVPIPSKVVEILLEAIGN
;
A
#
# COMPACT_ATOMS: atom_id res chain seq x y z
N MET A 1 -0.76 -12.60 23.00
CA MET A 1 -1.14 -11.23 23.42
C MET A 1 0.03 -10.50 24.11
N HIS A 2 0.55 -10.99 25.24
CA HIS A 2 1.67 -10.34 25.97
C HIS A 2 2.94 -10.07 25.13
N SER A 3 3.35 -11.02 24.28
CA SER A 3 4.51 -10.84 23.39
C SER A 3 4.27 -9.76 22.32
N CYS A 4 3.06 -9.64 21.77
CA CYS A 4 2.72 -8.64 20.75
C CYS A 4 2.72 -7.22 21.34
N ILE A 5 2.20 -7.05 22.55
CA ILE A 5 2.19 -5.76 23.27
C ILE A 5 3.62 -5.27 23.47
N LYS A 6 4.50 -6.11 24.00
CA LYS A 6 5.91 -5.77 24.24
C LYS A 6 6.65 -5.38 22.97
N LEU A 7 6.34 -6.04 21.84
CA LEU A 7 6.92 -5.70 20.54
C LEU A 7 6.43 -4.33 20.04
N LEU A 8 5.15 -4.01 20.23
CA LEU A 8 4.60 -2.70 19.85
C LEU A 8 5.13 -1.57 20.74
N GLU A 9 5.23 -1.77 22.06
CA GLU A 9 5.87 -0.81 22.97
C GLU A 9 7.33 -0.57 22.61
N THR A 10 8.06 -1.65 22.27
CA THR A 10 9.43 -1.54 21.75
C THR A 10 9.46 -0.75 20.44
N SER A 11 8.50 -0.99 19.54
CA SER A 11 8.39 -0.25 18.27
C SER A 11 8.17 1.25 18.50
N VAL A 12 7.27 1.63 19.42
CA VAL A 12 7.03 3.03 19.79
C VAL A 12 8.33 3.67 20.26
N LYS A 13 9.07 3.01 21.16
CA LYS A 13 10.36 3.49 21.66
C LYS A 13 11.39 3.68 20.54
N ARG A 14 11.45 2.75 19.57
CA ARG A 14 12.38 2.86 18.44
C ARG A 14 12.03 4.00 17.49
N TYR A 15 10.75 4.24 17.24
CA TYR A 15 10.34 5.39 16.43
C TYR A 15 10.59 6.71 17.14
N GLU A 16 10.40 6.77 18.46
CA GLU A 16 10.76 7.93 19.27
C GLU A 16 12.27 8.20 19.21
N GLU A 17 13.11 7.18 19.42
CA GLU A 17 14.57 7.27 19.27
C GLU A 17 14.96 7.77 17.86
N SER A 18 14.36 7.19 16.82
CA SER A 18 14.61 7.57 15.43
C SER A 18 14.23 9.02 15.14
N ARG A 19 13.06 9.47 15.63
CA ARG A 19 12.58 10.84 15.47
C ARG A 19 13.52 11.85 16.14
N ASN A 20 14.15 11.48 17.24
CA ASN A 20 15.12 12.33 17.94
C ASN A 20 16.48 12.42 17.22
N ILE A 21 16.79 11.49 16.32
CA ILE A 21 18.02 11.51 15.51
C ILE A 21 17.82 12.35 14.25
N PHE A 22 16.66 12.25 13.61
CA PHE A 22 16.39 13.00 12.38
C PHE A 22 16.25 14.50 12.63
N THR A 23 16.68 15.29 11.64
CA THR A 23 16.49 16.74 11.69
C THR A 23 15.00 17.07 11.84
N PRO A 24 14.60 17.91 12.81
CA PRO A 24 13.20 18.32 12.97
C PRO A 24 12.62 18.86 11.66
N ARG A 25 11.37 18.50 11.36
CA ARG A 25 10.67 18.86 10.10
C ARG A 25 11.28 18.30 8.81
N SER A 26 12.19 17.34 8.87
CA SER A 26 12.59 16.56 7.70
C SER A 26 11.50 15.54 7.31
N LEU A 27 11.56 15.02 6.08
CA LEU A 27 10.68 13.95 5.63
C LEU A 27 10.85 12.67 6.47
N ASP A 28 12.08 12.35 6.85
CA ASP A 28 12.37 11.16 7.66
C ASP A 28 11.85 11.32 9.11
N TYR A 29 11.92 12.53 9.66
CA TYR A 29 11.26 12.87 10.92
C TYR A 29 9.74 12.64 10.82
N ALA A 30 9.09 13.17 9.78
CA ALA A 30 7.65 13.02 9.58
C ALA A 30 7.22 11.56 9.44
N ARG A 31 8.02 10.74 8.73
CA ARG A 31 7.79 9.30 8.58
C ARG A 31 7.95 8.55 9.91
N ALA A 32 8.97 8.87 10.70
CA ALA A 32 9.15 8.30 12.03
C ALA A 32 7.98 8.67 12.96
N THR A 33 7.53 9.93 12.93
CA THR A 33 6.34 10.41 13.67
C THR A 33 5.07 9.65 13.25
N MET A 34 4.81 9.52 11.96
CA MET A 34 3.66 8.76 11.43
C MET A 34 3.69 7.29 11.90
N ASN A 35 4.84 6.61 11.75
CA ASN A 35 4.98 5.21 12.14
C ASN A 35 4.85 4.99 13.66
N MET A 36 5.22 5.97 14.47
CA MET A 36 4.97 5.97 15.92
C MET A 36 3.46 6.01 16.20
N GLY A 37 2.71 6.86 15.49
CA GLY A 37 1.24 6.91 15.56
C GLY A 37 0.59 5.58 15.20
N ASP A 38 1.06 4.92 14.15
CA ASP A 38 0.58 3.59 13.72
C ASP A 38 0.77 2.52 14.81
N ALA A 39 1.93 2.54 15.49
CA ALA A 39 2.22 1.60 16.57
C ALA A 39 1.31 1.84 17.79
N LEU A 40 1.01 3.09 18.12
CA LEU A 40 0.08 3.46 19.19
C LEU A 40 -1.36 3.07 18.86
N GLN A 41 -1.80 3.27 17.61
CA GLN A 41 -3.12 2.82 17.16
C GLN A 41 -3.26 1.29 17.29
N LYS A 42 -2.22 0.53 16.95
CA LYS A 42 -2.20 -0.93 17.13
C LYS A 42 -2.25 -1.33 18.61
N LEU A 43 -1.57 -0.60 19.50
CA LEU A 43 -1.68 -0.82 20.96
C LEU A 43 -3.10 -0.55 21.47
N ALA A 44 -3.74 0.52 21.01
CA ALA A 44 -5.13 0.82 21.34
C ALA A 44 -6.09 -0.28 20.87
N ASN A 45 -5.89 -0.83 19.67
CA ASN A 45 -6.72 -1.93 19.15
C ASN A 45 -6.60 -3.23 19.97
N LEU A 46 -5.59 -3.34 20.85
CA LEU A 46 -5.44 -4.46 21.78
C LEU A 46 -6.15 -4.23 23.13
N GLY A 47 -6.86 -3.11 23.30
CA GLY A 47 -7.66 -2.83 24.50
C GLY A 47 -6.89 -2.16 25.64
N ILE A 48 -5.66 -1.68 25.41
CA ILE A 48 -4.79 -1.12 26.44
C ILE A 48 -4.76 0.39 26.29
N ASN A 49 -5.11 1.12 27.36
CA ASN A 49 -5.08 2.59 27.41
C ASN A 49 -5.64 3.23 26.11
N GLU A 50 -6.73 2.65 25.58
CA GLU A 50 -7.14 2.84 24.19
C GLU A 50 -7.30 4.32 23.84
N LYS A 51 -7.96 5.05 24.74
CA LYS A 51 -8.19 6.49 24.59
C LYS A 51 -6.88 7.27 24.50
N ASP A 52 -5.96 7.09 25.45
CA ASP A 52 -4.73 7.87 25.53
C ASP A 52 -3.80 7.59 24.34
N TYR A 53 -3.71 6.34 23.90
CA TYR A 53 -2.93 5.97 22.73
C TYR A 53 -3.52 6.50 21.44
N LEU A 54 -4.86 6.46 21.26
CA LEU A 54 -5.50 7.04 20.08
C LEU A 54 -5.38 8.56 20.05
N GLU A 55 -5.57 9.24 21.19
CA GLU A 55 -5.38 10.70 21.27
C GLU A 55 -3.93 11.09 20.97
N THR A 56 -2.96 10.29 21.42
CA THR A 56 -1.55 10.51 21.10
C THR A 56 -1.24 10.22 19.63
N ALA A 57 -1.78 9.16 19.05
CA ALA A 57 -1.64 8.84 17.63
C ALA A 57 -2.18 9.97 16.74
N VAL A 58 -3.36 10.52 17.07
CA VAL A 58 -3.94 11.67 16.34
C VAL A 58 -2.99 12.87 16.35
N ARG A 59 -2.41 13.23 17.51
CA ARG A 59 -1.45 14.34 17.59
C ARG A 59 -0.20 14.11 16.73
N LEU A 60 0.31 12.88 16.70
CA LEU A 60 1.48 12.52 15.88
C LEU A 60 1.14 12.59 14.38
N TYR A 61 -0.06 12.17 13.99
CA TYR A 61 -0.50 12.30 12.60
C TYR A 61 -0.66 13.76 12.18
N ASP A 62 -1.19 14.64 13.05
CA ASP A 62 -1.22 16.08 12.80
C ASP A 62 0.19 16.64 12.62
N GLU A 63 1.12 16.32 13.52
CA GLU A 63 2.53 16.73 13.45
C GLU A 63 3.20 16.30 12.13
N ALA A 64 2.97 15.06 11.70
CA ALA A 64 3.52 14.56 10.43
C ALA A 64 2.88 15.28 9.21
N ARG A 65 1.57 15.56 9.25
CA ARG A 65 0.86 16.26 8.17
C ARG A 65 1.30 17.70 7.97
N GLU A 66 1.83 18.36 9.00
CA GLU A 66 2.41 19.71 8.87
C GLU A 66 3.70 19.75 8.04
N ILE A 67 4.35 18.60 7.86
CA ILE A 67 5.64 18.48 7.16
C ILE A 67 5.44 17.85 5.78
N LEU A 68 4.55 16.86 5.68
CA LEU A 68 4.30 16.12 4.45
C LEU A 68 3.58 16.97 3.40
N SER A 69 3.99 16.82 2.14
CA SER A 69 3.32 17.48 1.02
C SER A 69 1.89 16.95 0.85
N PRO A 70 0.85 17.81 0.73
CA PRO A 70 -0.54 17.38 0.57
C PRO A 70 -0.82 16.45 -0.63
N ILE A 71 0.04 16.46 -1.65
CA ILE A 71 -0.07 15.60 -2.83
C ILE A 71 0.75 14.31 -2.74
N SER A 72 1.45 14.08 -1.63
CA SER A 72 2.28 12.89 -1.43
C SER A 72 1.45 11.69 -0.97
N SER A 73 1.93 10.48 -1.29
CA SER A 73 1.36 9.23 -0.77
C SER A 73 1.41 9.16 0.75
N ASP A 74 2.48 9.68 1.35
CA ASP A 74 2.67 9.70 2.80
C ASP A 74 1.59 10.59 3.47
N TYR A 75 1.25 11.73 2.86
CA TYR A 75 0.15 12.59 3.34
C TYR A 75 -1.22 11.90 3.24
N ALA A 76 -1.48 11.17 2.15
CA ALA A 76 -2.71 10.40 2.00
C ALA A 76 -2.82 9.28 3.07
N LEU A 77 -1.71 8.57 3.31
CA LEU A 77 -1.65 7.49 4.29
C LEU A 77 -1.86 7.98 5.73
N VAL A 78 -1.15 9.03 6.14
CA VAL A 78 -1.31 9.61 7.48
C VAL A 78 -2.73 10.14 7.70
N THR A 79 -3.35 10.72 6.66
CA THR A 79 -4.72 11.21 6.71
C THR A 79 -5.73 10.07 6.91
N MET A 80 -5.54 8.95 6.21
CA MET A 80 -6.35 7.75 6.38
C MET A 80 -6.20 7.16 7.80
N ASN A 81 -4.96 7.04 8.28
CA ASN A 81 -4.68 6.49 9.62
C ASN A 81 -5.23 7.39 10.73
N GLN A 82 -5.19 8.71 10.55
CA GLN A 82 -5.83 9.68 11.44
C GLN A 82 -7.35 9.52 11.45
N GLY A 83 -7.98 9.34 10.29
CA GLY A 83 -9.41 9.04 10.18
C GLY A 83 -9.80 7.79 10.97
N ASN A 84 -9.01 6.71 10.85
CA ASN A 84 -9.24 5.48 11.62
C ASN A 84 -9.10 5.71 13.14
N ALA A 85 -8.12 6.50 13.58
CA ALA A 85 -7.96 6.82 15.00
C ALA A 85 -9.15 7.61 15.56
N LEU A 86 -9.63 8.60 14.80
CA LEU A 86 -10.77 9.43 15.17
C LEU A 86 -12.08 8.63 15.21
N GLN A 87 -12.29 7.74 14.24
CA GLN A 87 -13.44 6.82 14.24
C GLN A 87 -13.45 5.97 15.52
N ARG A 88 -12.30 5.37 15.87
CA ARG A 88 -12.18 4.55 17.07
C ARG A 88 -12.40 5.34 18.36
N LEU A 89 -11.93 6.58 18.44
CA LEU A 89 -12.22 7.48 19.56
C LEU A 89 -13.72 7.80 19.69
N ALA A 90 -14.43 7.96 18.57
CA ALA A 90 -15.88 8.17 18.58
C ALA A 90 -16.62 6.95 19.12
N GLU A 91 -16.23 5.74 18.69
CA GLU A 91 -16.80 4.47 19.20
C GLU A 91 -16.64 4.34 20.71
N LEU A 92 -15.44 4.60 21.24
CA LEU A 92 -15.17 4.56 22.68
C LEU A 92 -16.01 5.58 23.48
N ARG A 93 -16.32 6.73 22.88
CA ARG A 93 -17.18 7.74 23.53
C ARG A 93 -18.63 7.30 23.56
N ILE A 94 -19.12 6.67 22.49
CA ILE A 94 -20.49 6.15 22.40
C ILE A 94 -20.68 4.98 23.38
N SER A 95 -19.72 4.07 23.48
CA SER A 95 -19.81 2.91 24.39
C SER A 95 -19.80 3.28 25.88
N ASN A 96 -19.34 4.48 26.23
CA ASN A 96 -19.26 4.97 27.61
C ASN A 96 -20.47 5.86 28.02
N LEU A 97 -21.50 5.98 27.18
CA LEU A 97 -22.71 6.75 27.54
C LEU A 97 -23.59 5.96 28.54
N PRO A 98 -24.02 6.57 29.66
CA PRO A 98 -24.76 5.90 30.74
C PRO A 98 -26.21 5.51 30.38
N TYR A 99 -26.67 5.77 29.15
CA TYR A 99 -28.07 5.55 28.75
C TYR A 99 -28.36 4.16 28.18
N VAL A 100 -27.38 3.24 28.16
CA VAL A 100 -27.66 1.84 27.83
C VAL A 100 -28.21 1.13 29.08
N ILE A 101 -29.49 1.37 29.39
CA ILE A 101 -30.19 0.73 30.51
C ILE A 101 -30.25 -0.78 30.24
N ASN A 102 -29.52 -1.53 31.06
CA ASN A 102 -29.50 -2.99 31.08
C ASN A 102 -30.89 -3.49 31.55
N SER A 103 -31.63 -4.20 30.69
CA SER A 103 -33.02 -4.66 30.90
C SER A 103 -33.26 -5.44 32.20
N LYS A 104 -32.20 -5.98 32.80
CA LYS A 104 -32.25 -6.74 34.06
C LYS A 104 -32.62 -5.90 35.29
N THR A 105 -32.30 -4.62 35.33
CA THR A 105 -32.51 -3.77 36.52
C THR A 105 -33.97 -3.31 36.64
N VAL A 106 -34.70 -3.23 35.52
CA VAL A 106 -36.12 -2.83 35.49
C VAL A 106 -37.03 -3.96 36.02
N ASN A 107 -36.74 -5.21 35.67
CA ASN A 107 -37.53 -6.36 36.12
C ASN A 107 -37.44 -6.62 37.64
N ALA A 108 -36.31 -6.28 38.26
CA ALA A 108 -36.13 -6.42 39.71
C ALA A 108 -36.95 -5.41 40.54
N LYS A 109 -37.25 -4.24 39.98
CA LYS A 109 -37.98 -3.17 40.68
C LYS A 109 -39.50 -3.34 40.61
N ILE A 110 -40.01 -3.99 39.56
CA ILE A 110 -41.44 -4.24 39.37
C ILE A 110 -41.97 -5.33 40.33
N SER A 111 -41.11 -6.27 40.75
CA SER A 111 -41.49 -7.34 41.70
C SER A 111 -41.65 -6.86 43.16
N LEU A 112 -41.28 -5.61 43.48
CA LEU A 112 -41.31 -5.07 44.85
C LEU A 112 -42.55 -4.20 45.14
N LEU A 113 -43.47 -4.02 44.19
CA LEU A 113 -44.58 -3.05 44.27
C LEU A 113 -45.98 -3.71 44.29
N THR A 114 -46.22 -4.65 45.21
CA THR A 114 -47.59 -5.10 45.55
C THR A 114 -48.03 -4.54 46.90
N PRO A 115 -49.12 -3.74 46.99
CA PRO A 115 -49.70 -3.36 48.26
C PRO A 115 -50.85 -4.29 48.69
N VAL A 116 -50.97 -4.42 50.01
CA VAL A 116 -51.95 -5.18 50.80
C VAL A 116 -53.29 -4.43 50.88
N ASN A 117 -54.40 -5.19 50.85
CA ASN A 117 -55.79 -4.73 51.01
C ASN A 117 -56.11 -4.16 52.40
N SER A 118 -56.93 -3.09 52.48
CA SER A 118 -58.10 -3.02 53.40
C SER A 118 -59.03 -1.80 53.18
N VAL A 119 -60.35 -2.08 53.32
CA VAL A 119 -61.55 -1.25 53.66
C VAL A 119 -62.29 -0.38 52.60
N SER A 120 -63.25 -1.06 51.97
CA SER A 120 -64.67 -0.77 51.66
C SER A 120 -65.35 0.59 51.99
N SER A 121 -65.22 1.57 51.11
CA SER A 121 -66.34 2.50 50.75
C SER A 121 -66.19 3.20 49.37
N SER A 122 -65.10 2.92 48.64
CA SER A 122 -64.73 3.53 47.35
C SER A 122 -65.08 2.67 46.10
N ILE A 123 -65.86 1.61 46.28
CA ILE A 123 -65.85 0.41 45.42
C ILE A 123 -66.29 0.68 43.97
N GLU A 124 -67.22 1.60 43.68
CA GLU A 124 -67.66 1.86 42.30
C GLU A 124 -66.69 2.70 41.47
N LEU A 125 -65.98 3.64 42.09
CA LEU A 125 -64.93 4.46 41.45
C LEU A 125 -63.60 3.68 41.31
N ASP A 126 -63.37 2.69 42.17
CA ASP A 126 -62.20 1.82 42.11
C ASP A 126 -62.32 0.75 41.00
N PHE A 127 -63.51 0.23 40.70
CA PHE A 127 -63.69 -0.76 39.63
C PHE A 127 -63.40 -0.22 38.23
N GLU A 128 -63.79 1.02 37.91
CA GLU A 128 -63.47 1.65 36.61
C GLU A 128 -61.98 1.98 36.49
N LYS A 129 -61.34 2.41 37.59
CA LYS A 129 -59.90 2.63 37.67
C LYS A 129 -59.12 1.34 37.50
N GLU A 130 -59.56 0.26 38.15
CA GLU A 130 -58.94 -1.05 38.09
C GLU A 130 -59.10 -1.68 36.69
N ARG A 131 -60.27 -1.52 36.06
CA ARG A 131 -60.50 -1.92 34.66
C ARG A 131 -59.64 -1.11 33.68
N SER A 132 -59.47 0.19 33.91
CA SER A 132 -58.60 1.06 33.10
C SER A 132 -57.12 0.71 33.27
N LEU A 133 -56.69 0.40 34.50
CA LEU A 133 -55.33 -0.06 34.80
C LEU A 133 -55.03 -1.43 34.19
N GLN A 134 -56.01 -2.34 34.20
CA GLN A 134 -55.87 -3.65 33.57
C GLN A 134 -55.77 -3.53 32.05
N SER A 135 -56.62 -2.70 31.43
CA SER A 135 -56.52 -2.38 29.99
C SER A 135 -55.17 -1.79 29.61
N PHE A 136 -54.64 -0.86 30.42
CA PHE A 136 -53.31 -0.27 30.20
C PHE A 136 -52.18 -1.29 30.40
N ARG A 137 -52.31 -2.21 31.36
CA ARG A 137 -51.37 -3.33 31.54
C ARG A 137 -51.35 -4.25 30.32
N ASP A 138 -52.51 -4.64 29.84
CA ASP A 138 -52.64 -5.54 28.69
C ASP A 138 -52.07 -4.87 27.42
N GLU A 139 -52.25 -3.56 27.25
CA GLU A 139 -51.63 -2.79 26.17
C GLU A 139 -50.08 -2.77 26.27
N ILE A 140 -49.53 -2.59 27.48
CA ILE A 140 -48.09 -2.62 27.71
C ILE A 140 -47.51 -4.02 27.43
N ILE A 141 -48.17 -5.08 27.93
CA ILE A 141 -47.74 -6.46 27.69
C ILE A 141 -47.74 -6.74 26.18
N CYS A 142 -48.79 -6.36 25.47
CA CYS A 142 -48.87 -6.53 24.02
C CYS A 142 -47.73 -5.79 23.29
N LYS A 143 -47.39 -4.57 23.72
CA LYS A 143 -46.24 -3.82 23.15
C LYS A 143 -44.90 -4.47 23.47
N LEU A 144 -44.73 -5.08 24.65
CA LEU A 144 -43.52 -5.79 25.04
C LEU A 144 -43.34 -7.08 24.23
N ASP A 145 -44.39 -7.88 24.04
CA ASP A 145 -44.35 -9.09 23.21
C ASP A 145 -43.97 -8.77 21.75
N VAL A 146 -44.48 -7.66 21.22
CA VAL A 146 -44.11 -7.18 19.87
C VAL A 146 -42.64 -6.75 19.80
N GLN A 147 -42.04 -6.26 20.89
CA GLN A 147 -40.61 -5.94 20.93
C GLN A 147 -39.76 -7.20 21.06
N ASP A 148 -40.15 -8.17 21.89
CA ASP A 148 -39.43 -9.44 22.05
C ASP A 148 -39.38 -10.23 20.73
N THR A 149 -40.48 -10.24 19.97
CA THR A 149 -40.50 -10.85 18.63
C THR A 149 -39.58 -10.14 17.63
N LYS A 150 -39.43 -8.81 17.72
CA LYS A 150 -38.47 -8.06 16.89
C LYS A 150 -37.02 -8.35 17.30
N ILE A 151 -36.74 -8.44 18.60
CA ILE A 151 -35.42 -8.78 19.13
C ILE A 151 -35.00 -10.17 18.64
N ASN A 152 -35.87 -11.16 18.74
CA ASN A 152 -35.58 -12.52 18.26
C ASN A 152 -35.24 -12.56 16.76
N ARG A 153 -35.95 -11.77 15.93
CA ARG A 153 -35.64 -11.64 14.49
C ARG A 153 -34.27 -10.98 14.25
N ILE A 154 -33.91 -10.00 15.06
CA ILE A 154 -32.60 -9.34 14.99
C ILE A 154 -31.50 -10.33 15.38
N GLU A 155 -31.67 -11.09 16.47
CA GLU A 155 -30.70 -12.09 16.91
C GLU A 155 -30.47 -13.18 15.86
N GLU A 156 -31.54 -13.66 15.21
CA GLU A 156 -31.43 -14.61 14.10
C GLU A 156 -30.67 -14.00 12.91
N SER A 157 -30.97 -12.74 12.56
CA SER A 157 -30.26 -12.03 11.50
C SER A 157 -28.78 -11.84 11.82
N VAL A 158 -28.43 -11.51 13.06
CA VAL A 158 -27.03 -11.37 13.52
C VAL A 158 -26.30 -12.71 13.46
N SER A 159 -26.95 -13.79 13.89
CA SER A 159 -26.41 -15.15 13.80
C SER A 159 -26.09 -15.54 12.36
N ASN A 160 -26.99 -15.23 11.41
CA ASN A 160 -26.76 -15.49 9.99
C ASN A 160 -25.63 -14.63 9.41
N SER A 161 -25.56 -13.34 9.75
CA SER A 161 -24.44 -12.46 9.34
C SER A 161 -23.09 -12.97 9.86
N ASN A 162 -23.03 -13.47 11.09
CA ASN A 162 -21.80 -14.05 11.65
C ASN A 162 -21.33 -15.30 10.89
N LYS A 163 -22.26 -16.14 10.41
CA LYS A 163 -21.92 -17.29 9.54
C LYS A 163 -21.36 -16.85 8.19
N VAL A 164 -21.90 -15.76 7.62
CA VAL A 164 -21.38 -15.20 6.36
C VAL A 164 -19.98 -14.62 6.56
N LEU A 165 -19.75 -13.88 7.65
CA LEU A 165 -18.43 -13.33 7.99
C LEU A 165 -17.37 -14.41 8.19
N SER A 166 -17.70 -15.52 8.86
CA SER A 166 -16.77 -16.62 9.04
C SER A 166 -16.41 -17.28 7.71
N LYS A 167 -17.38 -17.42 6.79
CA LYS A 167 -17.14 -17.92 5.44
C LYS A 167 -16.23 -16.99 4.63
N ILE A 168 -16.51 -15.68 4.64
CA ILE A 168 -15.66 -14.67 3.98
C ILE A 168 -14.23 -14.71 4.53
N SER A 169 -14.05 -14.85 5.85
CA SER A 169 -12.73 -14.95 6.47
C SER A 169 -11.94 -16.16 5.97
N ILE A 170 -12.59 -17.33 5.84
CA ILE A 170 -11.98 -18.54 5.26
C ILE A 170 -11.57 -18.30 3.80
N ASP A 171 -12.45 -17.72 3.00
CA ASP A 171 -12.21 -17.48 1.58
C ASP A 171 -11.08 -16.45 1.38
N CYS A 172 -11.04 -15.38 2.17
CA CYS A 172 -9.93 -14.40 2.20
C CYS A 172 -8.59 -15.05 2.58
N ASN A 173 -8.57 -15.96 3.56
CA ASN A 173 -7.36 -16.70 3.93
C ASN A 173 -6.91 -17.64 2.80
N SER A 174 -7.85 -18.26 2.09
CA SER A 174 -7.55 -19.06 0.90
C SER A 174 -6.93 -18.20 -0.20
N ILE A 175 -7.50 -17.04 -0.50
CA ILE A 175 -6.97 -16.06 -1.46
C ILE A 175 -5.57 -15.61 -1.04
N LYS A 176 -5.40 -15.22 0.23
CA LYS A 176 -4.09 -14.84 0.78
C LYS A 176 -3.06 -15.94 0.60
N SER A 177 -3.40 -17.19 0.92
CA SER A 177 -2.49 -18.32 0.72
C SER A 177 -2.17 -18.57 -0.75
N ARG A 178 -3.09 -18.30 -1.69
CA ARG A 178 -2.86 -18.39 -3.14
C ARG A 178 -1.98 -17.27 -3.65
N VAL A 179 -2.13 -16.05 -3.12
CA VAL A 179 -1.25 -14.90 -3.41
C VAL A 179 0.16 -15.14 -2.86
N GLU A 180 0.27 -15.62 -1.62
CA GLU A 180 1.54 -16.01 -0.99
C GLU A 180 2.21 -17.18 -1.73
N LYS A 181 1.44 -18.14 -2.26
CA LYS A 181 1.98 -19.22 -3.11
C LYS A 181 2.33 -18.77 -4.53
N GLY A 182 1.66 -17.74 -5.06
CA GLY A 182 1.92 -17.19 -6.39
C GLY A 182 3.19 -16.34 -6.46
N PHE A 183 3.56 -15.73 -5.33
CA PHE A 183 4.75 -14.87 -5.19
C PHE A 183 5.74 -15.53 -4.21
N GLU A 184 6.63 -16.39 -4.73
CA GLU A 184 7.73 -16.99 -3.94
C GLU A 184 8.83 -15.97 -3.57
N GLY A 185 8.75 -14.74 -4.07
CA GLY A 185 9.67 -13.67 -3.71
C GLY A 185 9.33 -13.05 -2.36
N ASN A 186 10.32 -12.94 -1.48
CA ASN A 186 10.14 -12.20 -0.22
C ASN A 186 9.94 -10.69 -0.50
N GLU A 187 9.36 -9.94 0.44
CA GLU A 187 9.19 -8.48 0.35
C GLU A 187 10.49 -7.75 -0.06
N THR A 188 11.64 -8.31 0.32
CA THR A 188 12.97 -7.80 -0.04
C THR A 188 13.27 -7.94 -1.54
N GLU A 189 12.83 -9.00 -2.20
CA GLU A 189 12.96 -9.19 -3.65
C GLU A 189 12.05 -8.24 -4.43
N LEU A 190 10.84 -8.00 -3.93
CA LEU A 190 9.96 -6.99 -4.50
C LEU A 190 10.59 -5.58 -4.41
N LYS A 191 11.14 -5.21 -3.25
CA LYS A 191 11.89 -3.95 -3.08
C LYS A 191 13.11 -3.86 -3.99
N LYS A 192 13.82 -4.96 -4.22
CA LYS A 192 14.95 -5.00 -5.17
C LYS A 192 14.49 -4.77 -6.62
N LEU A 193 13.36 -5.34 -7.03
CA LEU A 193 12.79 -5.13 -8.35
C LEU A 193 12.30 -3.69 -8.52
N GLN A 194 11.64 -3.13 -7.51
CA GLN A 194 11.26 -1.71 -7.48
C GLN A 194 12.47 -0.80 -7.65
N HIS A 195 13.54 -1.03 -6.87
CA HIS A 195 14.77 -0.25 -7.02
C HIS A 195 15.40 -0.38 -8.41
N GLN A 196 15.28 -1.53 -9.08
CA GLN A 196 15.76 -1.68 -10.46
C GLN A 196 14.92 -0.90 -11.46
N LEU A 197 13.60 -0.87 -11.27
CA LEU A 197 12.69 -0.06 -12.08
C LEU A 197 12.95 1.44 -11.88
N ASP A 198 13.12 1.88 -10.63
CA ASP A 198 13.47 3.26 -10.30
C ASP A 198 14.80 3.65 -10.94
N TYR A 199 15.79 2.75 -10.93
CA TYR A 199 17.06 2.97 -11.60
C TYR A 199 16.91 3.13 -13.12
N VAL A 200 16.06 2.33 -13.77
CA VAL A 200 15.77 2.49 -15.21
C VAL A 200 15.17 3.86 -15.48
N ASN A 201 14.14 4.24 -14.73
CA ASN A 201 13.45 5.52 -14.87
C ASN A 201 14.40 6.70 -14.65
N TYR A 202 15.25 6.63 -13.62
CA TYR A 202 16.26 7.64 -13.34
C TYR A 202 17.22 7.84 -14.52
N ASN A 203 17.73 6.75 -15.12
CA ASN A 203 18.64 6.87 -16.27
C ASN A 203 17.93 7.41 -17.52
N LEU A 204 16.65 7.08 -17.73
CA LEU A 204 15.87 7.62 -18.84
C LEU A 204 15.59 9.11 -18.66
N GLU A 205 15.34 9.56 -17.43
CA GLU A 205 15.20 10.98 -17.11
C GLU A 205 16.52 11.74 -17.29
N ASP A 206 17.65 11.17 -16.84
CA ASP A 206 18.98 11.75 -17.07
C ASP A 206 19.28 11.87 -18.58
N LEU A 207 18.93 10.86 -19.38
CA LEU A 207 19.03 10.93 -20.85
C LEU A 207 18.09 11.98 -21.44
N MET A 208 16.88 12.14 -20.90
CA MET A 208 15.93 13.18 -21.31
C MET A 208 16.51 14.57 -21.06
N GLN A 209 17.13 14.79 -19.89
CA GLN A 209 17.80 16.05 -19.57
C GLN A 209 18.98 16.34 -20.51
N ILE A 210 19.78 15.32 -20.86
CA ILE A 210 20.84 15.45 -21.85
C ILE A 210 20.26 15.82 -23.22
N SER A 211 19.17 15.18 -23.63
CA SER A 211 18.49 15.49 -24.90
C SER A 211 18.00 16.94 -24.98
N ASN A 212 17.71 17.58 -23.84
CA ASN A 212 17.35 19.00 -23.76
C ASN A 212 18.54 19.95 -23.86
N LYS A 213 19.75 19.47 -23.52
CA LYS A 213 20.99 20.25 -23.57
C LYS A 213 21.70 20.15 -24.93
N VAL A 214 21.36 19.13 -25.71
CA VAL A 214 21.90 18.88 -27.06
C VAL A 214 20.86 19.29 -28.09
N SER A 215 21.28 19.68 -29.29
CA SER A 215 20.39 20.11 -30.38
C SER A 215 20.54 19.23 -31.63
N GLY A 216 19.60 19.35 -32.56
CA GLY A 216 19.63 18.64 -33.84
C GLY A 216 19.33 17.14 -33.72
N LYS A 217 19.91 16.36 -34.64
CA LYS A 217 19.60 14.93 -34.83
C LYS A 217 19.86 14.08 -33.57
N GLU A 218 20.88 14.43 -32.79
CA GLU A 218 21.22 13.71 -31.54
C GLU A 218 20.11 13.83 -30.48
N ALA A 219 19.55 15.03 -30.31
CA ALA A 219 18.47 15.26 -29.37
C ALA A 219 17.20 14.51 -29.78
N GLU A 220 16.86 14.51 -31.07
CA GLU A 220 15.71 13.79 -31.61
C GLU A 220 15.85 12.28 -31.43
N CYS A 221 17.01 11.72 -31.77
CA CYS A 221 17.31 10.30 -31.59
C CYS A 221 17.21 9.88 -30.12
N LEU A 222 17.79 10.65 -29.19
CA LEU A 222 17.69 10.36 -27.76
C LEU A 222 16.24 10.33 -27.28
N ARG A 223 15.43 11.35 -27.62
CA ARG A 223 14.00 11.40 -27.24
C ARG A 223 13.23 10.21 -27.81
N LYS A 224 13.49 9.87 -29.07
CA LYS A 224 12.83 8.74 -29.74
C LYS A 224 13.18 7.40 -29.08
N PHE A 225 14.46 7.20 -28.77
CA PHE A 225 14.91 6.03 -28.01
C PHE A 225 14.25 5.97 -26.63
N ILE A 226 14.26 7.06 -25.86
CA ILE A 226 13.65 7.12 -24.51
C ILE A 226 12.18 6.73 -24.59
N SER A 227 11.43 7.33 -25.52
CA SER A 227 10.00 7.05 -25.69
C SER A 227 9.74 5.58 -26.02
N GLN A 228 10.45 5.02 -27.02
CA GLN A 228 10.22 3.65 -27.47
C GLN A 228 10.71 2.61 -26.46
N PHE A 229 11.84 2.86 -25.81
CA PHE A 229 12.34 1.98 -24.77
C PHE A 229 11.40 2.00 -23.55
N SER A 230 10.89 3.17 -23.15
CA SER A 230 9.89 3.28 -22.08
C SER A 230 8.59 2.53 -22.40
N GLU A 231 8.12 2.63 -23.64
CA GLU A 231 6.94 1.87 -24.09
C GLU A 231 7.20 0.36 -24.05
N LEU A 232 8.38 -0.06 -24.52
CA LEU A 232 8.82 -1.46 -24.49
C LEU A 232 8.84 -2.00 -23.05
N THR A 233 9.43 -1.25 -22.10
CA THR A 233 9.49 -1.66 -20.68
C THR A 233 8.13 -1.69 -20.00
N ASN A 234 7.26 -0.73 -20.32
CA ASN A 234 5.94 -0.60 -19.70
C ASN A 234 4.89 -1.55 -20.31
N SER A 235 5.13 -2.07 -21.52
CA SER A 235 4.22 -2.98 -22.19
C SER A 235 4.11 -4.36 -21.53
N GLY A 236 5.08 -4.74 -20.70
CA GLY A 236 5.15 -6.08 -20.08
C GLY A 236 5.39 -7.23 -21.06
N LYS A 237 5.67 -6.93 -22.34
CA LYS A 237 5.82 -7.94 -23.40
C LYS A 237 7.22 -8.56 -23.36
N TYR A 238 7.32 -9.67 -22.64
CA TYR A 238 8.55 -10.49 -22.49
C TYR A 238 9.25 -10.80 -23.82
N ASP A 239 8.51 -11.18 -24.86
CA ASP A 239 9.11 -11.58 -26.14
C ASP A 239 9.80 -10.38 -26.80
N MET A 240 9.15 -9.21 -26.80
CA MET A 240 9.70 -8.00 -27.43
C MET A 240 10.99 -7.51 -26.78
N ILE A 241 11.11 -7.56 -25.45
CA ILE A 241 12.35 -7.11 -24.77
C ILE A 241 13.51 -8.09 -25.00
N ASN A 242 13.24 -9.38 -25.16
CA ASN A 242 14.26 -10.37 -25.50
C ASN A 242 14.68 -10.27 -26.96
N ASP A 243 13.74 -10.10 -27.88
CA ASP A 243 14.02 -9.86 -29.29
C ASP A 243 14.89 -8.60 -29.45
N PHE A 244 14.56 -7.53 -28.72
CA PHE A 244 15.38 -6.32 -28.68
C PHE A 244 16.80 -6.61 -28.20
N LEU A 245 16.96 -7.35 -27.10
CA LEU A 245 18.27 -7.76 -26.58
C LEU A 245 19.07 -8.60 -27.60
N GLU A 246 18.43 -9.56 -28.24
CA GLU A 246 19.08 -10.42 -29.24
C GLU A 246 19.56 -9.61 -30.44
N LYS A 247 18.75 -8.67 -30.93
CA LYS A 247 19.13 -7.78 -32.03
C LYS A 247 20.30 -6.85 -31.64
N ILE A 248 20.33 -6.31 -30.42
CA ILE A 248 21.51 -5.56 -29.93
C ILE A 248 22.77 -6.43 -30.02
N ILE A 249 22.67 -7.70 -29.59
CA ILE A 249 23.79 -8.64 -29.63
C ILE A 249 24.20 -8.94 -31.07
N GLN A 250 23.25 -9.08 -32.00
CA GLN A 250 23.53 -9.29 -33.43
C GLN A 250 24.27 -8.10 -34.06
N HIS A 251 23.94 -6.87 -33.65
CA HIS A 251 24.57 -5.65 -34.16
C HIS A 251 25.83 -5.19 -33.38
N GLU A 252 26.34 -6.01 -32.45
CA GLU A 252 27.48 -5.66 -31.60
C GLU A 252 28.70 -5.16 -32.39
N THR A 253 29.04 -5.82 -33.50
CA THR A 253 30.19 -5.47 -34.34
C THR A 253 30.00 -4.09 -34.98
N SER A 254 28.82 -3.81 -35.53
CA SER A 254 28.48 -2.52 -36.13
C SER A 254 28.50 -1.39 -35.09
N LEU A 255 27.99 -1.64 -33.89
CA LEU A 255 28.03 -0.69 -32.79
C LEU A 255 29.47 -0.35 -32.36
N LYS A 256 30.35 -1.36 -32.30
CA LYS A 256 31.78 -1.16 -32.00
C LYS A 256 32.48 -0.35 -33.09
N GLU A 257 32.17 -0.61 -34.36
CA GLU A 257 32.74 0.13 -35.49
C GLU A 257 32.33 1.61 -35.47
N ILE A 258 31.06 1.90 -35.14
CA ILE A 258 30.57 3.28 -34.97
C ILE A 258 31.36 4.00 -33.87
N ILE A 259 31.57 3.34 -32.73
CA ILE A 259 32.34 3.91 -31.61
C ILE A 259 33.79 4.16 -32.02
N GLU A 260 34.41 3.23 -32.75
CA GLU A 260 35.81 3.34 -33.18
C GLU A 260 36.03 4.53 -34.12
N LYS A 261 35.11 4.73 -35.08
CA LYS A 261 35.13 5.82 -36.06
C LYS A 261 34.74 7.19 -35.50
N SER A 262 34.36 7.27 -34.22
CA SER A 262 33.94 8.53 -33.60
C SER A 262 35.12 9.39 -33.14
N ASP A 263 34.87 10.68 -32.87
CA ASP A 263 35.86 11.61 -32.34
C ASP A 263 35.94 11.59 -30.79
N LEU A 264 35.41 10.56 -30.13
CA LEU A 264 35.49 10.44 -28.68
C LEU A 264 36.94 10.25 -28.17
N PRO A 265 37.24 10.71 -26.95
CA PRO A 265 38.48 10.32 -26.26
C PRO A 265 38.61 8.81 -26.12
N GLU A 266 39.82 8.27 -26.27
CA GLU A 266 40.07 6.81 -26.27
C GLU A 266 39.58 6.12 -25.00
N LYS A 267 39.66 6.80 -23.85
CA LYS A 267 39.11 6.33 -22.58
C LYS A 267 37.60 6.06 -22.66
N GLU A 268 36.84 6.96 -23.28
CA GLU A 268 35.39 6.81 -23.43
C GLU A 268 35.04 5.79 -24.51
N LYS A 269 35.83 5.70 -25.60
CA LYS A 269 35.71 4.60 -26.58
C LYS A 269 35.92 3.24 -25.93
N GLN A 270 36.94 3.09 -25.09
CA GLN A 270 37.21 1.84 -24.37
C GLN A 270 36.07 1.50 -23.41
N ASN A 271 35.55 2.48 -22.67
CA ASN A 271 34.39 2.30 -21.80
C ASN A 271 33.16 1.83 -22.60
N ALA A 272 32.78 2.54 -23.67
CA ALA A 272 31.65 2.20 -24.52
C ALA A 272 31.78 0.79 -25.14
N ARG A 273 32.95 0.43 -25.70
CA ARG A 273 33.22 -0.91 -26.25
C ARG A 273 33.07 -2.01 -25.19
N SER A 274 33.53 -1.76 -23.97
CA SER A 274 33.40 -2.70 -22.85
C SER A 274 31.93 -2.92 -22.46
N LYS A 275 31.12 -1.85 -22.44
CA LYS A 275 29.68 -1.95 -22.20
C LYS A 275 28.95 -2.72 -23.30
N ILE A 276 29.22 -2.41 -24.58
CA ILE A 276 28.65 -3.12 -25.73
C ILE A 276 29.01 -4.63 -25.70
N SER A 277 30.24 -4.98 -25.32
CA SER A 277 30.65 -6.39 -25.20
C SER A 277 29.94 -7.14 -24.07
N SER A 278 29.42 -6.42 -23.08
CA SER A 278 28.79 -7.01 -21.90
C SER A 278 27.34 -7.46 -22.15
N PHE A 279 26.69 -7.04 -23.24
CA PHE A 279 25.32 -7.47 -23.59
C PHE A 279 25.18 -8.99 -23.72
N LYS A 280 26.20 -9.66 -24.26
CA LYS A 280 26.23 -11.14 -24.39
C LYS A 280 26.09 -11.88 -23.06
N LYS A 281 26.39 -11.21 -21.93
CA LYS A 281 26.30 -11.80 -20.59
C LYS A 281 24.89 -11.70 -20.00
N ILE A 282 24.04 -10.81 -20.53
CA ILE A 282 22.71 -10.53 -19.99
C ILE A 282 21.83 -11.80 -19.99
N PRO A 283 21.69 -12.57 -21.09
CA PRO A 283 20.81 -13.74 -21.09
C PRO A 283 21.16 -14.76 -19.99
N GLY A 284 22.45 -15.02 -19.76
CA GLY A 284 22.91 -15.90 -18.68
C GLY A 284 22.66 -15.34 -17.28
N LEU A 285 22.80 -14.03 -17.10
CA LEU A 285 22.51 -13.34 -15.84
C LEU A 285 21.02 -13.40 -15.50
N ILE A 286 20.15 -13.12 -16.48
CA ILE A 286 18.70 -13.16 -16.33
C ILE A 286 18.25 -14.58 -16.01
N LYS A 287 18.70 -15.59 -16.78
CA LYS A 287 18.41 -17.01 -16.52
C LYS A 287 18.82 -17.46 -15.13
N LYS A 288 19.87 -16.88 -14.53
CA LYS A 288 20.27 -17.18 -13.14
C LYS A 288 19.34 -16.51 -12.14
N LYS A 289 18.99 -15.24 -12.36
CA LYS A 289 18.14 -14.44 -11.46
C LYS A 289 16.68 -14.89 -11.47
N THR A 290 16.18 -15.46 -12.56
CA THR A 290 14.77 -15.84 -12.72
C THR A 290 14.44 -17.24 -12.21
N LYS A 291 15.45 -18.08 -11.92
CA LYS A 291 15.29 -19.44 -11.39
C LYS A 291 14.54 -19.53 -10.06
N SER A 292 14.51 -18.45 -9.29
CA SER A 292 13.86 -18.37 -7.98
C SER A 292 12.41 -17.88 -8.05
N PHE A 293 11.86 -17.62 -9.24
CA PHE A 293 10.52 -17.08 -9.42
C PHE A 293 9.58 -18.14 -10.02
N SER A 294 8.30 -18.07 -9.62
CA SER A 294 7.23 -18.91 -10.18
C SER A 294 7.01 -18.58 -11.68
N VAL A 295 6.57 -19.56 -12.45
CA VAL A 295 6.37 -19.42 -13.92
C VAL A 295 5.44 -18.25 -14.26
N ASP A 296 4.41 -18.02 -13.45
CA ASP A 296 3.39 -16.98 -13.69
C ASP A 296 3.91 -15.55 -13.46
N VAL A 297 4.90 -15.36 -12.59
CA VAL A 297 5.49 -14.03 -12.26
C VAL A 297 6.78 -13.79 -13.06
N THR A 298 7.34 -14.84 -13.67
CA THR A 298 8.64 -14.79 -14.35
C THR A 298 8.69 -13.78 -15.49
N LYS A 299 7.58 -13.56 -16.22
CA LYS A 299 7.58 -12.68 -17.40
C LYS A 299 7.86 -11.21 -17.04
N ASP A 300 7.11 -10.65 -16.09
CA ASP A 300 7.27 -9.24 -15.67
C ASP A 300 8.61 -9.02 -14.95
N VAL A 301 9.05 -10.02 -14.18
CA VAL A 301 10.36 -10.03 -13.53
C VAL A 301 11.48 -10.02 -14.57
N VAL A 302 11.37 -10.83 -15.63
CA VAL A 302 12.34 -10.81 -16.73
C VAL A 302 12.34 -9.45 -17.42
N VAL A 303 11.18 -8.88 -17.75
CA VAL A 303 11.10 -7.57 -18.41
C VAL A 303 11.84 -6.52 -17.57
N THR A 304 11.56 -6.47 -16.27
CA THR A 304 12.22 -5.54 -15.33
C THR A 304 13.73 -5.75 -15.28
N LEU A 305 14.17 -6.99 -15.08
CA LEU A 305 15.58 -7.32 -14.95
C LEU A 305 16.36 -7.05 -16.24
N THR A 306 15.82 -7.47 -17.38
CA THR A 306 16.45 -7.30 -18.69
C THR A 306 16.57 -5.82 -19.03
N SER A 307 15.49 -5.05 -18.85
CA SER A 307 15.49 -3.61 -19.11
C SER A 307 16.53 -2.88 -18.25
N ASN A 308 16.64 -3.24 -16.97
CA ASN A 308 17.65 -2.71 -16.07
C ASN A 308 19.09 -3.03 -16.52
N GLU A 309 19.37 -4.25 -16.98
CA GLU A 309 20.72 -4.56 -17.47
C GLU A 309 21.03 -3.87 -18.80
N ILE A 310 20.04 -3.74 -19.69
CA ILE A 310 20.19 -3.01 -20.96
C ILE A 310 20.51 -1.53 -20.71
N ILE A 311 19.71 -0.83 -19.89
CA ILE A 311 19.91 0.60 -19.66
C ILE A 311 21.24 0.88 -18.96
N LYS A 312 21.69 0.00 -18.04
CA LYS A 312 23.01 0.08 -17.38
C LYS A 312 24.18 0.09 -18.36
N LEU A 313 24.03 -0.60 -19.49
CA LEU A 313 25.06 -0.71 -20.52
C LEU A 313 24.88 0.33 -21.62
N LEU A 314 23.64 0.70 -21.99
CA LEU A 314 23.37 1.69 -23.03
C LEU A 314 23.51 3.13 -22.56
N ALA A 315 23.09 3.48 -21.34
CA ALA A 315 23.09 4.87 -20.89
C ALA A 315 24.46 5.53 -21.03
N PRO A 316 25.59 4.92 -20.61
CA PRO A 316 26.92 5.52 -20.79
C PRO A 316 27.32 5.73 -22.26
N VAL A 317 26.78 4.93 -23.19
CA VAL A 317 27.03 5.08 -24.64
C VAL A 317 26.19 6.22 -25.21
N LEU A 318 24.94 6.33 -24.77
CA LEU A 318 24.00 7.35 -25.24
C LEU A 318 24.25 8.74 -24.66
N THR A 319 24.82 8.84 -23.45
CA THR A 319 25.22 10.13 -22.88
C THR A 319 26.38 10.80 -23.61
N THR A 320 27.02 10.11 -24.56
CA THR A 320 28.13 10.66 -25.36
C THR A 320 27.72 11.86 -26.22
N ALA A 321 26.42 12.06 -26.47
CA ALA A 321 25.90 13.29 -27.09
C ALA A 321 26.26 14.56 -26.31
N ALA A 322 26.49 14.48 -25.00
CA ALA A 322 26.93 15.62 -24.20
C ALA A 322 28.32 16.13 -24.61
N PHE A 323 29.12 15.33 -25.33
CA PHE A 323 30.40 15.73 -25.90
C PHE A 323 30.27 16.31 -27.33
N GLY A 324 29.05 16.41 -27.87
CA GLY A 324 28.81 16.88 -29.24
C GLY A 324 29.23 15.89 -30.33
N VAL A 325 29.46 14.62 -29.98
CA VAL A 325 29.91 13.58 -30.92
C VAL A 325 28.70 12.82 -31.47
N PRO A 326 28.62 12.60 -32.80
CA PRO A 326 27.45 11.98 -33.44
C PRO A 326 27.45 10.45 -33.32
N ILE A 327 27.49 9.95 -32.08
CA ILE A 327 27.39 8.53 -31.76
C ILE A 327 25.94 8.15 -31.46
N PRO A 328 25.20 8.90 -30.63
CA PRO A 328 23.85 8.48 -30.29
C PRO A 328 22.93 8.38 -31.49
N SER A 329 22.97 9.27 -32.49
CA SER A 329 22.11 9.13 -33.67
C SER A 329 22.35 7.83 -34.45
N LYS A 330 23.61 7.46 -34.67
CA LYS A 330 23.99 6.22 -35.39
C LYS A 330 23.72 4.96 -34.57
N VAL A 331 23.98 5.00 -33.27
CA VAL A 331 23.68 3.89 -32.35
C VAL A 331 22.17 3.72 -32.23
N VAL A 332 21.43 4.81 -32.03
CA VAL A 332 19.98 4.82 -31.89
C VAL A 332 19.30 4.34 -33.17
N GLU A 333 19.78 4.67 -34.37
CA GLU A 333 19.23 4.10 -35.61
C GLU A 333 19.19 2.56 -35.57
N ILE A 334 20.30 1.93 -35.20
CA ILE A 334 20.39 0.47 -35.03
C ILE A 334 19.48 -0.03 -33.90
N LEU A 335 19.38 0.72 -32.79
CA LEU A 335 18.50 0.35 -31.68
C LEU A 335 17.02 0.47 -32.03
N LEU A 336 16.63 1.48 -32.81
CA LEU A 336 15.24 1.68 -33.24
C LEU A 336 14.82 0.62 -34.24
N GLU A 337 15.70 0.21 -35.17
CA GLU A 337 15.49 -0.96 -36.02
C GLU A 337 15.28 -2.24 -35.19
N ALA A 338 15.96 -2.34 -34.05
CA ALA A 338 15.79 -3.46 -33.14
C ALA A 338 14.42 -3.45 -32.42
N ILE A 339 13.86 -2.28 -32.12
CA ILE A 339 12.54 -2.14 -31.46
C ILE A 339 11.37 -2.28 -32.44
N GLY A 340 11.50 -1.77 -33.67
CA GLY A 340 10.39 -1.61 -34.61
C GLY A 340 10.08 -2.77 -35.55
N ASN A 341 10.91 -3.82 -35.59
CA ASN A 341 10.73 -4.98 -36.47
C ASN A 341 10.22 -6.24 -35.76
#